data_AF-A0A945CD66-F1
#
_entry.id   AF-A0A945CD66-F1
#
_cell.length_a   1.000
_cell.length_b   1.000
_cell.length_c   1.000
_cell.angle_alpha   90.00
_cell.angle_beta   90.00
_cell.angle_gamma   90.00
#
_symmetry.space_group_name_H-M   'P 1'
#
loop_
_entity.id
_entity.type
_entity.pdbx_description
1 polymer ?
#
loop_
_entity_poly.entity_id
_entity_poly.type
_entity_poly.pdbx_seq_one_letter_code
_entity_poly.pdbx_strand_id
1 'polypeptide(L)'
;MYIQVKHKKEEVSYKINFSKKVQEFIETQKIKYSKVALVTDTNIYSLYPKLFKNKGITVILIKPGETSKSAKTKITIEDKLFSNGFNRKSSIIAIGGGVVGDLAGFIASTFMRGIDLFHIPTS
;
A
#
# COMPACT_ATOMS: atom_id res chain seq x y z
N MET A 1 15.22 33.48 -21.55
CA MET A 1 15.78 32.11 -21.57
C MET A 1 14.63 31.16 -21.24
N TYR A 2 14.13 30.40 -22.22
CA TYR A 2 13.01 29.46 -22.02
C TYR A 2 13.55 28.03 -22.00
N ILE A 3 13.27 27.28 -20.94
CA ILE A 3 13.59 25.86 -20.85
C ILE A 3 12.40 25.10 -21.44
N GLN A 4 12.58 24.48 -22.61
CA GLN A 4 11.61 23.53 -23.15
C GLN A 4 11.78 22.19 -22.45
N VAL A 5 10.83 21.83 -21.58
CA VAL A 5 10.77 20.50 -20.96
C VAL A 5 10.02 19.57 -21.91
N LYS A 6 10.73 18.63 -22.54
CA LYS A 6 10.12 17.54 -23.32
C LYS A 6 9.54 16.51 -22.35
N HIS A 7 8.24 16.53 -22.11
CA HIS A 7 7.55 15.51 -21.33
C HIS A 7 7.29 14.28 -22.20
N LYS A 8 8.03 13.19 -21.97
CA LYS A 8 7.81 11.90 -22.63
C LYS A 8 6.60 11.26 -21.94
N LYS A 9 5.44 11.26 -22.59
CA LYS A 9 4.23 10.59 -22.10
C LYS A 9 4.50 9.07 -22.17
N GLU A 10 4.92 8.47 -21.06
CA GLU A 10 4.95 7.02 -20.95
C GLU A 10 3.55 6.54 -20.61
N GLU A 11 3.03 5.59 -21.39
CA GLU A 11 1.71 5.02 -21.18
C GLU A 11 1.78 4.06 -19.98
N VAL A 12 1.31 4.53 -18.82
CA VAL A 12 1.32 3.74 -17.58
C VAL A 12 0.14 2.78 -17.63
N SER A 13 0.42 1.49 -17.81
CA SER A 13 -0.57 0.41 -17.75
C SER A 13 -0.40 -0.43 -16.48
N TYR A 14 -1.49 -1.04 -16.01
CA TYR A 14 -1.47 -1.96 -14.87
C TYR A 14 -2.39 -3.15 -15.16
N LYS A 15 -2.16 -4.27 -14.44
CA LYS A 15 -2.94 -5.49 -14.59
C LYS A 15 -3.96 -5.61 -13.47
N ILE A 16 -5.20 -5.94 -13.83
CA ILE A 16 -6.23 -6.37 -12.89
C ILE A 16 -6.28 -7.90 -12.95
N ASN A 17 -6.04 -8.56 -11.82
CA ASN A 17 -6.01 -10.01 -11.74
C ASN A 17 -7.12 -10.52 -10.80
N PHE A 18 -7.86 -11.54 -11.25
CA PHE A 18 -8.83 -12.26 -10.43
C PHE A 18 -8.22 -13.61 -10.05
N SER A 19 -7.93 -13.82 -8.77
CA SER A 19 -7.26 -15.03 -8.31
C SER A 19 -7.57 -15.32 -6.85
N LYS A 20 -7.56 -16.61 -6.48
CA LYS A 20 -7.62 -17.06 -5.07
C LYS A 20 -6.24 -17.08 -4.39
N LYS A 21 -5.17 -16.82 -5.14
CA LYS A 21 -3.77 -16.96 -4.71
C LYS A 21 -3.19 -15.69 -4.11
N VAL A 22 -3.92 -15.06 -3.20
CA VAL A 22 -3.50 -13.79 -2.56
C VAL A 22 -2.20 -13.96 -1.75
N GLN A 23 -2.06 -15.08 -1.04
CA GLN A 23 -0.86 -15.36 -0.25
C GLN A 23 0.39 -15.47 -1.13
N GLU A 24 0.31 -16.21 -2.24
CA GLU A 24 1.42 -16.36 -3.20
C GLU A 24 1.84 -14.98 -3.73
N PHE A 25 0.88 -14.14 -4.10
CA PHE A 25 1.14 -12.78 -4.55
C PHE A 25 1.88 -11.94 -3.49
N ILE A 26 1.45 -11.98 -2.23
CA ILE A 26 2.10 -11.26 -1.12
C ILE A 26 3.56 -11.72 -0.96
N GLU A 27 3.82 -13.03 -1.04
CA GLU A 27 5.20 -13.56 -0.96
C GLU A 27 6.09 -13.04 -2.09
N THR A 28 5.57 -12.97 -3.33
CA THR A 28 6.36 -12.45 -4.45
C THR A 28 6.80 -11.00 -4.26
N GLN A 29 6.01 -10.17 -3.56
CA GLN A 29 6.38 -8.77 -3.32
C GLN A 29 7.56 -8.65 -2.35
N LYS A 30 7.70 -9.58 -1.40
CA LYS A 30 8.84 -9.60 -0.46
C LYS A 30 10.18 -9.85 -1.15
N ILE A 31 10.16 -10.54 -2.29
CA ILE A 31 11.37 -10.82 -3.08
C ILE A 31 11.74 -9.58 -3.90
N LYS A 32 10.73 -8.88 -4.44
CA LYS A 32 10.92 -7.75 -5.35
C LYS A 32 11.30 -6.44 -4.65
N TYR A 33 10.78 -6.20 -3.44
CA TYR A 33 10.93 -4.93 -2.73
C TYR A 33 11.79 -5.06 -1.48
N SER A 34 12.46 -3.95 -1.13
CA SER A 34 13.29 -3.88 0.08
C SER A 34 12.48 -4.05 1.37
N LYS A 35 11.25 -3.50 1.39
CA LYS A 35 10.26 -3.66 2.46
C LYS A 35 8.86 -3.60 1.88
N VAL A 36 7.94 -4.30 2.52
CA VAL A 36 6.52 -4.35 2.14
C VAL A 36 5.67 -4.01 3.35
N ALA A 37 4.80 -3.02 3.20
CA ALA A 37 3.80 -2.66 4.18
C ALA A 37 2.44 -3.19 3.72
N LEU A 38 1.72 -3.85 4.62
CA LEU A 38 0.38 -4.34 4.35
C LEU A 38 -0.61 -3.52 5.17
N VAL A 39 -1.38 -2.67 4.50
CA VAL A 39 -2.40 -1.82 5.12
C VAL A 39 -3.77 -2.50 5.02
N THR A 40 -4.45 -2.63 6.16
CA THR A 40 -5.80 -3.22 6.23
C THR A 40 -6.58 -2.65 7.42
N ASP A 41 -7.90 -2.86 7.44
CA ASP A 41 -8.73 -2.54 8.60
C ASP A 41 -8.87 -3.74 9.57
N THR A 42 -9.35 -3.46 10.78
CA THR A 42 -9.50 -4.50 11.81
C THR A 42 -10.52 -5.58 11.47
N ASN A 43 -11.52 -5.31 10.63
CA ASN A 43 -12.53 -6.29 10.25
C ASN A 43 -11.91 -7.31 9.29
N ILE A 44 -11.23 -6.83 8.23
CA ILE A 44 -10.54 -7.69 7.26
C ILE A 44 -9.41 -8.48 7.93
N TYR A 45 -8.65 -7.85 8.84
CA TYR A 45 -7.65 -8.55 9.64
C TYR A 45 -8.25 -9.71 10.44
N SER A 46 -9.40 -9.48 11.08
CA SER A 46 -10.06 -10.49 11.92
C SER A 46 -10.64 -11.64 11.10
N LEU A 47 -11.13 -11.36 9.89
CA LEU A 47 -11.66 -12.39 8.98
C LEU A 47 -10.55 -13.26 8.38
N TYR A 48 -9.39 -12.67 8.07
CA TYR A 48 -8.30 -13.37 7.37
C TYR A 48 -6.94 -13.27 8.08
N PRO A 49 -6.84 -13.60 9.38
CA PRO A 49 -5.63 -13.36 10.18
C PRO A 49 -4.38 -14.08 9.62
N LYS A 50 -4.58 -15.19 8.91
CA LYS A 50 -3.49 -15.95 8.28
C LYS A 50 -2.77 -15.15 7.18
N LEU A 51 -3.46 -14.26 6.46
CA LEU A 51 -2.85 -13.43 5.41
C LEU A 51 -1.81 -12.45 5.97
N PHE A 52 -1.99 -12.03 7.22
CA PHE A 52 -1.19 -10.98 7.85
C PHE A 52 -0.07 -11.53 8.75
N LYS A 53 -0.04 -12.84 9.02
CA LYS A 53 1.01 -13.49 9.83
C LYS A 53 2.26 -13.82 9.00
N ASN A 54 2.70 -12.88 8.17
CA ASN A 54 3.79 -13.09 7.24
C ASN A 54 5.09 -12.47 7.76
N LYS A 55 6.14 -13.28 7.97
CA LYS A 55 7.44 -12.79 8.45
C LYS A 55 8.04 -11.82 7.43
N GLY A 56 8.57 -10.70 7.91
CA GLY A 56 9.21 -9.68 7.07
C GLY A 56 8.25 -8.69 6.40
N ILE A 57 6.95 -8.77 6.69
CA ILE A 57 5.96 -7.76 6.27
C ILE A 57 5.55 -6.93 7.49
N THR A 58 5.50 -5.61 7.31
CA THR A 58 4.97 -4.70 8.33
C THR A 58 3.47 -4.55 8.13
N VAL A 59 2.66 -5.08 9.06
CA VAL A 59 1.21 -4.96 9.01
C VAL A 59 0.78 -3.66 9.69
N ILE A 60 -0.02 -2.87 8.99
CA ILE A 60 -0.55 -1.58 9.44
C ILE A 60 -2.06 -1.70 9.53
N LEU A 61 -2.55 -1.69 10.77
CA LEU A 61 -3.98 -1.74 11.07
C LEU A 61 -4.56 -0.34 11.19
N ILE A 62 -5.70 -0.11 10.54
CA ILE A 62 -6.54 1.07 10.72
C ILE A 62 -7.92 0.69 11.27
N LYS A 63 -8.61 1.65 11.87
CA LYS A 63 -10.01 1.44 12.26
C LYS A 63 -10.90 1.41 11.00
N PRO A 64 -11.97 0.61 10.96
CA PRO A 64 -12.91 0.63 9.85
C PRO A 64 -13.70 1.95 9.83
N GLY A 65 -14.17 2.33 8.64
CA GLY A 65 -15.05 3.49 8.43
C GLY A 65 -14.33 4.78 8.01
N GLU A 66 -15.12 5.74 7.49
CA GLU A 66 -14.63 6.96 6.82
C GLU A 66 -13.81 7.86 7.74
N THR A 67 -14.04 7.82 9.06
CA THR A 67 -13.26 8.62 10.03
C THR A 67 -11.77 8.31 10.00
N SER A 68 -11.37 7.11 9.57
CA SER A 68 -9.97 6.75 9.38
C SER A 68 -9.33 7.42 8.16
N LYS A 69 -10.12 7.92 7.21
CA LYS A 69 -9.66 8.68 6.05
C LYS A 69 -9.34 10.12 6.44
N SER A 70 -8.35 10.28 7.31
CA SER A 70 -7.92 11.57 7.83
C SER A 70 -6.43 11.79 7.59
N ALA A 71 -6.04 13.07 7.47
CA ALA A 71 -4.63 13.46 7.40
C ALA A 71 -3.85 12.97 8.63
N LYS A 72 -4.49 12.93 9.81
CA LYS A 72 -3.88 12.40 11.03
C LYS A 72 -3.52 10.92 10.92
N THR A 73 -4.45 10.11 10.39
CA THR A 73 -4.19 8.68 10.16
C THR A 73 -3.05 8.50 9.16
N LYS A 74 -3.06 9.27 8.06
CA LYS A 74 -1.98 9.27 7.06
C LYS A 74 -0.61 9.53 7.71
N ILE A 75 -0.48 10.64 8.44
CA ILE A 75 0.78 11.02 9.10
C ILE A 75 1.25 9.91 10.05
N THR A 76 0.33 9.37 10.85
CA THR A 76 0.65 8.27 11.77
C THR A 76 1.18 7.02 11.04
N ILE A 77 0.64 6.73 9.85
CA ILE A 77 1.11 5.60 9.04
C ILE A 77 2.48 5.92 8.44
N GLU A 78 2.68 7.11 7.89
CA GLU A 78 3.96 7.53 7.33
C GLU A 78 5.08 7.51 8.38
N ASP A 79 4.83 8.02 9.59
CA ASP A 79 5.77 7.97 10.70
C ASP A 79 6.19 6.53 11.04
N LYS A 80 5.23 5.59 11.01
CA LYS A 80 5.53 4.16 11.16
C LYS A 80 6.38 3.63 10.01
N LEU A 81 6.10 4.01 8.77
CA LEU A 81 6.89 3.60 7.61
C LEU A 81 8.34 4.11 7.75
N PHE A 82 8.54 5.39 8.08
CA PHE A 82 9.87 5.97 8.32
C PHE A 82 10.59 5.26 9.47
N SER A 83 9.92 5.09 10.61
CA SER A 83 10.50 4.43 11.79
C SER A 83 10.89 2.97 11.52
N ASN A 84 10.17 2.31 10.61
CA ASN A 84 10.49 0.97 10.15
C ASN A 84 11.46 0.97 8.95
N GLY A 85 12.08 2.08 8.58
CA GLY A 85 13.10 2.13 7.53
C GLY A 85 12.58 1.87 6.11
N PHE A 86 11.30 2.16 5.84
CA PHE A 86 10.77 2.17 4.48
C PHE A 86 11.41 3.28 3.65
N ASN A 87 11.60 3.02 2.37
CA ASN A 87 12.26 3.94 1.45
C ASN A 87 11.63 3.85 0.05
N ARG A 88 12.23 4.52 -0.94
CA ARG A 88 11.69 4.59 -2.31
C ARG A 88 11.65 3.23 -3.05
N LYS A 89 12.38 2.23 -2.58
CA LYS A 89 12.36 0.84 -3.10
C LYS A 89 11.45 -0.07 -2.27
N SER A 90 10.59 0.48 -1.43
CA SER A 90 9.58 -0.25 -0.69
C SER A 90 8.24 -0.21 -1.42
N SER A 91 7.28 -1.04 -1.00
CA SER A 91 5.92 -1.04 -1.56
C SER A 91 4.85 -1.12 -0.49
N ILE A 92 3.64 -0.73 -0.86
CA ILE A 92 2.43 -0.86 -0.06
C ILE A 92 1.48 -1.86 -0.74
N ILE A 93 0.89 -2.75 0.06
CA ILE A 93 -0.23 -3.61 -0.33
C ILE A 93 -1.44 -3.17 0.49
N ALA A 94 -2.50 -2.75 -0.17
CA ALA A 94 -3.76 -2.36 0.44
C ALA A 94 -4.78 -3.51 0.32
N ILE A 95 -5.17 -4.11 1.45
CA ILE A 95 -6.17 -5.17 1.49
C ILE A 95 -7.38 -4.68 2.27
N GLY A 96 -8.48 -4.43 1.57
CA GLY A 96 -9.72 -3.96 2.18
C GLY A 96 -10.63 -3.24 1.18
N GLY A 97 -11.64 -2.54 1.70
CA GLY A 97 -12.57 -1.75 0.88
C GLY A 97 -12.02 -0.36 0.49
N GLY A 98 -12.91 0.49 -0.02
CA GLY A 98 -12.56 1.82 -0.53
C GLY A 98 -11.79 2.71 0.45
N VAL A 99 -12.12 2.68 1.76
CA VAL A 99 -11.42 3.47 2.78
C VAL A 99 -9.94 3.09 2.89
N VAL A 100 -9.64 1.78 2.91
CA VAL A 100 -8.26 1.28 2.97
C VAL A 100 -7.53 1.63 1.67
N GLY A 101 -8.18 1.41 0.54
CA GLY A 101 -7.65 1.72 -0.79
C GLY A 101 -7.27 3.18 -0.94
N ASP A 102 -8.18 4.10 -0.65
CA ASP A 102 -7.97 5.55 -0.78
C ASP A 102 -6.85 6.04 0.13
N LEU A 103 -6.86 5.62 1.40
CA LEU A 103 -5.82 6.02 2.35
C LEU A 103 -4.45 5.51 1.93
N ALA A 104 -4.34 4.23 1.55
CA ALA A 104 -3.10 3.65 1.05
C ALA A 104 -2.65 4.28 -0.28
N GLY A 105 -3.59 4.59 -1.18
CA GLY A 105 -3.36 5.34 -2.41
C GLY A 105 -2.74 6.70 -2.16
N PHE A 106 -3.29 7.43 -1.20
CA PHE A 106 -2.78 8.75 -0.86
C PHE A 106 -1.40 8.69 -0.18
N ILE A 107 -1.19 7.70 0.70
CA ILE A 107 0.13 7.49 1.32
C ILE A 107 1.15 7.10 0.26
N ALA A 108 0.87 6.10 -0.58
CA ALA A 108 1.81 5.62 -1.59
C ALA A 108 2.21 6.71 -2.61
N SER A 109 1.27 7.57 -3.00
CA SER A 109 1.53 8.66 -3.95
C SER A 109 2.37 9.80 -3.34
N THR A 110 2.37 9.97 -2.03
CA THR A 110 3.06 11.09 -1.35
C THR A 110 4.33 10.66 -0.62
N PHE A 111 4.38 9.44 -0.09
CA PHE A 111 5.53 8.89 0.61
C PHE A 111 6.74 8.79 -0.32
N MET A 112 7.85 9.42 0.04
CA MET A 112 9.08 9.47 -0.78
C MET A 112 8.86 9.95 -2.22
N ARG A 113 7.84 10.81 -2.46
CA ARG A 113 7.39 11.28 -3.78
C ARG A 113 6.87 10.17 -4.70
N GLY A 114 6.31 9.11 -4.13
CA GLY A 114 5.73 7.99 -4.88
C GLY A 114 6.49 6.69 -4.64
N ILE A 115 5.76 5.66 -4.21
CA ILE A 115 6.20 4.27 -4.16
C ILE A 115 5.13 3.34 -4.74
N ASP A 116 5.52 2.12 -5.08
CA ASP A 116 4.61 1.16 -5.71
C ASP A 116 3.49 0.72 -4.74
N LEU A 117 2.28 0.61 -5.30
CA LEU A 117 1.06 0.24 -4.59
C LEU A 117 0.36 -0.91 -5.28
N PHE A 118 -0.12 -1.86 -4.49
CA PHE A 118 -0.95 -2.96 -4.94
C PHE A 118 -2.29 -2.95 -4.21
N HIS A 119 -3.39 -2.89 -4.95
CA HIS A 119 -4.74 -2.99 -4.41
C HIS A 119 -5.24 -4.43 -4.45
N ILE A 120 -5.78 -4.90 -3.32
CA ILE A 120 -6.54 -6.14 -3.19
C ILE A 120 -7.91 -5.76 -2.63
N PRO A 121 -8.83 -5.27 -3.49
CA PRO A 121 -10.13 -4.79 -3.06
C PRO A 121 -11.00 -5.94 -2.54
N THR A 122 -11.75 -5.69 -1.46
CA THR A 122 -12.62 -6.70 -0.83
C THR A 122 -14.12 -6.36 -0.89
N SER A 123 -14.48 -5.23 -1.51
CA SER A 123 -15.85 -4.72 -1.67
C SER A 123 -16.01 -4.03 -3.01
#